data_AF-A0A1F6RG59-F1
#
_entry.id   AF-A0A1F6RG59-F1
#
_cell.length_a   1.000
_cell.length_b   1.000
_cell.length_c   1.000
_cell.angle_alpha   90.00
_cell.angle_beta   90.00
_cell.angle_gamma   90.00
#
_symmetry.space_group_name_H-M   'P 1'
#
loop_
_entity.id
_entity.type
_entity.pdbx_description
1 polymer ?
#
loop_
_entity_poly.entity_id
_entity_poly.type
_entity_poly.pdbx_seq_one_letter_code
_entity_poly.pdbx_strand_id
1 'polypeptide(L)'
;MFLKLFVVLNIFVLTGFLNLQAMAETCGSKNSTQGELSAQTDLTPLDILILDIRDVKNLIEEGNNKTAIVILKSAQKEVRKVTEFNKNTKKITEKRIKTGIKLLKNNKVDEALDLIQTAIDALVEEGFADPEDFE
;
A
#
# COMPACT_ATOMS: atom_id res chain seq x y z
N MET A 1 52.64 7.45 -2.16
CA MET A 1 53.09 6.16 -1.58
C MET A 1 51.87 5.31 -1.27
N PHE A 2 51.87 4.09 -1.82
CA PHE A 2 51.07 2.90 -1.49
C PHE A 2 49.52 2.94 -1.52
N LEU A 3 49.04 2.69 -2.73
CA LEU A 3 47.94 1.78 -3.09
C LEU A 3 47.81 0.55 -2.15
N LYS A 4 46.59 0.25 -1.68
CA LYS A 4 46.17 -1.13 -1.35
C LYS A 4 44.77 -1.42 -1.90
N LEU A 5 44.80 -2.12 -3.02
CA LEU A 5 43.77 -2.93 -3.63
C LEU A 5 43.67 -4.29 -2.88
N PHE A 6 42.59 -5.05 -3.12
CA PHE A 6 42.27 -6.45 -2.72
C PHE A 6 41.29 -6.58 -1.53
N VAL A 7 39.99 -6.89 -1.77
CA VAL A 7 39.32 -8.16 -2.18
C VAL A 7 38.93 -9.00 -0.96
N VAL A 8 37.63 -9.10 -0.69
CA VAL A 8 36.99 -10.36 -0.25
C VAL A 8 35.58 -10.44 -0.85
N LEU A 9 35.53 -11.15 -1.96
CA LEU A 9 34.37 -11.81 -2.55
C LEU A 9 33.88 -12.87 -1.55
N ASN A 10 32.67 -12.75 -0.99
CA ASN A 10 32.01 -13.83 -0.26
C ASN A 10 30.78 -14.29 -1.05
N ILE A 11 30.89 -15.51 -1.54
CA ILE A 11 29.92 -16.28 -2.32
C ILE A 11 29.09 -17.13 -1.34
N PHE A 12 27.89 -17.56 -1.76
CA PHE A 12 27.01 -18.57 -1.14
C PHE A 12 26.24 -18.09 0.11
N VAL A 13 24.93 -18.30 0.25
CA VAL A 13 24.22 -19.58 0.07
C VAL A 13 22.81 -19.39 -0.49
N LEU A 14 22.59 -20.06 -1.63
CA LEU A 14 21.30 -20.50 -2.15
C LEU A 14 20.81 -21.66 -1.27
N THR A 15 19.76 -21.50 -0.47
CA THR A 15 19.04 -22.63 0.14
C THR A 15 17.71 -22.78 -0.57
N GLY A 16 17.65 -23.80 -1.44
CA GLY A 16 16.43 -24.27 -2.05
C GLY A 16 15.65 -25.20 -1.13
N PHE A 17 14.32 -25.15 -1.31
CA PHE A 17 13.35 -26.25 -1.31
C PHE A 17 13.70 -27.56 -0.56
N LEU A 18 12.84 -27.93 0.40
CA LEU A 18 12.12 -29.22 0.45
C LEU A 18 11.30 -29.39 1.76
N ASN A 19 9.98 -29.39 1.65
CA ASN A 19 9.04 -30.26 2.38
C ASN A 19 7.66 -30.06 1.74
N LEU A 20 7.24 -30.87 0.76
CA LEU A 20 6.82 -32.28 0.80
C LEU A 20 5.47 -32.47 1.52
N GLN A 21 4.44 -32.62 0.67
CA GLN A 21 3.22 -33.44 0.75
C GLN A 21 2.46 -33.55 2.08
N ALA A 22 1.16 -33.28 2.04
CA ALA A 22 0.16 -34.33 1.83
C ALA A 22 -1.28 -33.78 1.85
N MET A 23 -1.97 -34.00 0.74
CA MET A 23 -3.33 -34.54 0.63
C MET A 23 -4.29 -34.40 1.84
N ALA A 24 -5.38 -33.68 1.62
CA ALA A 24 -6.69 -34.06 2.15
C ALA A 24 -7.76 -33.63 1.13
N GLU A 25 -8.07 -34.54 0.21
CA GLU A 25 -9.40 -34.57 -0.38
C GLU A 25 -10.39 -34.85 0.75
N THR A 26 -11.40 -34.00 0.90
CA THR A 26 -12.67 -34.45 1.48
C THR A 26 -13.79 -33.68 0.81
N CYS A 27 -14.32 -34.31 -0.24
CA CYS A 27 -15.66 -34.05 -0.72
C CYS A 27 -16.64 -34.56 0.35
N GLY A 28 -17.60 -33.76 0.80
CA GLY A 28 -18.72 -34.29 1.59
C GLY A 28 -19.46 -33.35 2.52
N SER A 29 -20.62 -32.93 2.05
CA SER A 29 -21.85 -32.66 2.81
C SER A 29 -22.07 -31.35 3.57
N LYS A 30 -23.12 -30.68 3.07
CA LYS A 30 -24.02 -29.71 3.70
C LYS A 30 -24.43 -30.13 5.11
N ASN A 31 -24.37 -29.23 6.09
CA ASN A 31 -25.57 -28.78 6.80
C ASN A 31 -25.34 -27.54 7.65
N SER A 32 -26.40 -26.73 7.71
CA SER A 32 -26.60 -25.47 8.39
C SER A 32 -26.16 -25.40 9.85
N THR A 33 -25.53 -24.29 10.21
CA THR A 33 -25.71 -23.54 11.48
C THR A 33 -25.16 -22.13 11.18
N GLN A 34 -26.00 -21.20 10.70
CA GLN A 34 -26.64 -20.15 11.52
C GLN A 34 -25.66 -19.42 12.44
N GLY A 35 -25.37 -18.15 12.10
CA GLY A 35 -24.98 -17.15 13.09
C GLY A 35 -23.56 -16.61 12.97
N GLU A 36 -23.23 -15.95 11.87
CA GLU A 36 -22.42 -14.74 11.94
C GLU A 36 -22.72 -13.91 10.69
N LEU A 37 -23.43 -12.81 10.86
CA LEU A 37 -23.49 -11.72 9.90
C LEU A 37 -22.06 -11.16 9.80
N SER A 38 -21.22 -11.81 9.01
CA SER A 38 -20.04 -11.17 8.45
C SER A 38 -20.58 -10.07 7.55
N ALA A 39 -20.63 -8.86 8.08
CA ALA A 39 -20.64 -7.68 7.23
C ALA A 39 -19.31 -7.69 6.48
N GLN A 40 -19.25 -8.44 5.38
CA GLN A 40 -18.29 -8.17 4.33
C GLN A 40 -18.64 -6.78 3.84
N THR A 41 -17.99 -5.77 4.41
CA THR A 41 -17.99 -4.43 3.85
C THR A 41 -17.31 -4.58 2.49
N ASP A 42 -18.11 -4.76 1.44
CA ASP A 42 -17.67 -4.71 0.05
C ASP A 42 -17.28 -3.26 -0.27
N LEU A 43 -16.17 -2.81 0.33
CA LEU A 43 -15.57 -1.52 0.02
C LEU A 43 -15.03 -1.58 -1.40
N THR A 44 -15.36 -0.56 -2.19
CA THR A 44 -14.82 -0.45 -3.53
C THR A 44 -13.31 -0.17 -3.45
N PRO A 45 -12.54 -0.47 -4.51
CA PRO A 45 -11.13 -0.09 -4.56
C PRO A 45 -10.90 1.42 -4.37
N LEU A 46 -11.88 2.26 -4.70
CA LEU A 46 -11.83 3.70 -4.46
C LEU A 46 -11.94 4.01 -2.97
N ASP A 47 -12.91 3.41 -2.28
CA ASP A 47 -13.09 3.60 -0.82
C ASP A 47 -11.86 3.16 -0.04
N ILE A 48 -11.28 1.99 -0.42
CA ILE A 48 -10.04 1.49 0.19
C ILE A 48 -8.90 2.49 -0.05
N LEU A 49 -8.81 3.08 -1.25
CA LEU A 49 -7.77 4.06 -1.56
C LEU A 49 -7.93 5.35 -0.74
N ILE A 50 -9.15 5.84 -0.55
CA ILE A 50 -9.45 7.03 0.24
C ILE A 50 -9.05 6.80 1.71
N LEU A 51 -9.47 5.67 2.29
CA LEU A 51 -9.09 5.27 3.64
C LEU A 51 -7.58 5.13 3.80
N ASP A 52 -6.91 4.45 2.86
CA ASP A 52 -5.46 4.29 2.86
C ASP A 52 -4.74 5.66 2.83
N ILE A 53 -5.24 6.63 2.06
CA ILE A 53 -4.63 7.98 1.97
C ILE A 53 -4.85 8.78 3.26
N ARG A 54 -6.05 8.71 3.85
CA ARG A 54 -6.36 9.31 5.16
C ARG A 54 -5.44 8.75 6.25
N ASP A 55 -5.35 7.43 6.36
CA ASP A 55 -4.50 6.76 7.34
C ASP A 55 -3.04 7.15 7.17
N VAL A 56 -2.57 7.28 5.92
CA VAL A 56 -1.20 7.74 5.65
C VAL A 56 -0.96 9.15 6.18
N LYS A 57 -1.88 10.09 5.99
CA LYS A 57 -1.74 11.45 6.51
C LYS A 57 -1.57 11.43 8.04
N ASN A 58 -2.48 10.75 8.74
CA ASN A 58 -2.46 10.64 10.20
C ASN A 58 -1.16 9.98 10.70
N LEU A 59 -0.73 8.89 10.05
CA LEU A 59 0.50 8.19 10.42
C LEU A 59 1.76 9.03 10.21
N ILE A 60 1.79 9.90 9.19
CA ILE A 60 2.91 10.82 8.97
C ILE A 60 2.94 11.89 10.08
N GLU A 61 1.79 12.45 10.43
CA GLU A 61 1.63 13.44 11.52
C GLU A 61 2.01 12.85 12.89
N GLU A 62 1.71 11.57 13.13
CA GLU A 62 2.12 10.81 14.32
C GLU A 62 3.59 10.38 14.32
N GLY A 63 4.32 10.61 13.22
CA GLY A 63 5.72 10.19 13.05
C GLY A 63 5.92 8.69 12.75
N ASN A 64 4.85 7.96 12.45
CA ASN A 64 4.85 6.54 12.11
C ASN A 64 5.15 6.28 10.62
N ASN A 65 6.28 6.80 10.14
CA ASN A 65 6.69 6.74 8.72
C ASN A 65 6.80 5.32 8.17
N LYS A 66 7.16 4.34 9.00
CA LYS A 66 7.30 2.94 8.57
C LYS A 66 5.95 2.35 8.18
N THR A 67 4.92 2.58 9.01
CA THR A 67 3.57 2.09 8.75
C THR A 67 2.95 2.86 7.58
N ALA A 68 3.14 4.18 7.51
CA ALA A 68 2.71 5.00 6.37
C ALA A 68 3.26 4.46 5.03
N ILE A 69 4.54 4.06 4.98
CA ILE A 69 5.13 3.44 3.78
C ILE A 69 4.45 2.10 3.41
N VAL A 70 4.04 1.30 4.39
CA VAL A 70 3.35 0.03 4.14
C VAL A 70 1.98 0.27 3.52
N ILE A 71 1.21 1.20 4.08
CA ILE A 71 -0.12 1.56 3.55
C ILE A 71 0.01 2.17 2.16
N LEU A 72 0.97 3.09 1.93
CA LEU A 72 1.21 3.64 0.59
C LEU A 72 1.53 2.58 -0.47
N LYS A 73 2.21 1.49 -0.11
CA LYS A 73 2.45 0.37 -1.04
C LYS A 73 1.17 -0.42 -1.33
N SER A 74 0.26 -0.50 -0.37
CA SER A 74 -1.08 -1.07 -0.56
C SER A 74 -1.90 -0.18 -1.51
N ALA A 75 -2.03 1.10 -1.17
CA ALA A 75 -2.70 2.12 -1.99
C ALA A 75 -2.22 2.12 -3.44
N GLN A 76 -0.90 1.97 -3.66
CA GLN A 76 -0.34 1.90 -5.02
C GLN A 76 -0.92 0.76 -5.86
N LYS A 77 -1.25 -0.39 -5.22
CA LYS A 77 -1.90 -1.52 -5.89
C LYS A 77 -3.36 -1.22 -6.15
N GLU A 78 -4.06 -0.59 -5.20
CA GLU A 78 -5.47 -0.27 -5.32
C GLU A 78 -5.75 0.75 -6.43
N VAL A 79 -4.89 1.77 -6.62
CA VAL A 79 -4.97 2.72 -7.75
C VAL A 79 -5.14 2.03 -9.10
N ARG A 80 -4.55 0.84 -9.29
CA ARG A 80 -4.67 0.09 -10.55
C ARG A 80 -6.07 -0.49 -10.73
N LYS A 81 -6.72 -0.86 -9.63
CA LYS A 81 -8.03 -1.50 -9.58
C LYS A 81 -9.20 -0.50 -9.58
N VAL A 82 -9.00 0.74 -9.13
CA VAL A 82 -10.01 1.81 -9.17
C VAL A 82 -10.56 1.97 -10.60
N THR A 83 -11.86 1.77 -10.79
CA THR A 83 -12.51 1.81 -12.11
C THR A 83 -12.87 3.22 -12.55
N GLU A 84 -13.06 4.10 -11.58
CA GLU A 84 -13.46 5.51 -11.69
C GLU A 84 -12.31 6.35 -12.25
N PHE A 85 -11.07 5.94 -12.00
CA PHE A 85 -9.90 6.66 -12.48
C PHE A 85 -9.65 6.39 -13.96
N ASN A 86 -9.59 7.49 -14.73
CA ASN A 86 -9.05 7.42 -16.08
C ASN A 86 -7.53 7.10 -16.05
N LYS A 87 -6.96 6.78 -17.23
CA LYS A 87 -5.55 6.40 -17.36
C LYS A 87 -4.56 7.47 -16.86
N ASN A 88 -4.88 8.75 -17.04
CA ASN A 88 -4.02 9.85 -16.60
C ASN A 88 -4.07 10.00 -15.07
N THR A 89 -5.26 9.96 -14.47
CA THR A 89 -5.46 9.98 -13.02
C THR A 89 -4.70 8.83 -12.37
N LYS A 90 -4.86 7.58 -12.86
CA LYS A 90 -4.08 6.43 -12.35
C LYS A 90 -2.58 6.67 -12.37
N LYS A 91 -2.06 7.20 -13.49
CA LYS A 91 -0.63 7.45 -13.67
C LYS A 91 -0.12 8.54 -12.72
N ILE A 92 -0.89 9.62 -12.54
CA ILE A 92 -0.53 10.74 -11.66
C ILE A 92 -0.56 10.28 -10.20
N THR A 93 -1.64 9.62 -9.78
CA THR A 93 -1.79 9.11 -8.41
C THR A 93 -0.71 8.08 -8.07
N GLU A 94 -0.43 7.11 -8.96
CA GLU A 94 0.66 6.15 -8.75
C GLU A 94 2.02 6.85 -8.63
N LYS A 95 2.28 7.91 -9.42
CA LYS A 95 3.52 8.68 -9.34
C LYS A 95 3.63 9.43 -8.01
N ARG A 96 2.55 10.06 -7.54
CA ARG A 96 2.50 10.74 -6.23
C ARG A 96 2.79 9.75 -5.10
N ILE A 97 2.09 8.62 -5.06
CA ILE A 97 2.32 7.56 -4.05
C ILE A 97 3.78 7.07 -4.05
N LYS A 98 4.35 6.77 -5.22
CA LYS A 98 5.78 6.37 -5.32
C LYS A 98 6.73 7.44 -4.80
N THR A 99 6.41 8.70 -5.05
CA THR A 99 7.24 9.83 -4.60
C THR A 99 7.10 10.02 -3.10
N GLY A 100 5.89 9.92 -2.53
CA GLY A 100 5.65 9.92 -1.08
C GLY A 100 6.43 8.82 -0.36
N ILE A 101 6.40 7.59 -0.88
CA ILE A 101 7.22 6.48 -0.34
C ILE A 101 8.71 6.83 -0.34
N LYS A 102 9.21 7.46 -1.40
CA LYS A 102 10.63 7.85 -1.51
C LYS A 102 10.99 8.95 -0.51
N LEU A 103 10.10 9.92 -0.31
CA LEU A 103 10.29 11.02 0.65
C LEU A 103 10.35 10.49 2.08
N LEU A 104 9.38 9.66 2.48
CA LEU A 104 9.35 9.04 3.81
C LEU A 104 10.59 8.17 4.07
N LYS A 105 11.07 7.41 3.08
CA LYS A 105 12.32 6.64 3.20
C LYS A 105 13.56 7.51 3.42
N ASN A 106 13.54 8.74 2.92
CA ASN A 106 14.63 9.71 3.07
C ASN A 106 14.42 10.64 4.27
N ASN A 107 13.44 10.33 5.14
CA ASN A 107 13.07 11.15 6.29
C ASN A 107 12.68 12.61 5.94
N LYS A 108 12.19 12.80 4.71
CA LYS A 108 11.63 14.06 4.19
C LYS A 108 10.13 14.09 4.50
N VAL A 109 9.81 14.30 5.78
CA VAL A 109 8.46 14.13 6.34
C VAL A 109 7.54 15.25 5.85
N ASP A 110 7.96 16.51 5.96
CA ASP A 110 7.17 17.67 5.54
C ASP A 110 6.84 17.59 4.04
N GLU A 111 7.83 17.29 3.20
CA GLU A 111 7.57 17.18 1.76
C GLU A 111 6.69 15.97 1.41
N ALA A 112 6.71 14.92 2.23
CA ALA A 112 5.78 13.80 2.07
C ALA A 112 4.35 14.21 2.44
N LEU A 113 4.18 14.93 3.54
CA LEU A 113 2.88 15.42 4.01
C LEU A 113 2.26 16.36 2.97
N ASP A 114 3.01 17.33 2.45
CA ASP A 114 2.56 18.24 1.39
C ASP A 114 2.07 17.48 0.14
N LEU A 115 2.79 16.41 -0.23
CA LEU A 115 2.44 15.58 -1.38
C LEU A 115 1.19 14.74 -1.14
N ILE A 116 0.98 14.26 0.08
CA ILE A 116 -0.24 13.53 0.47
C ILE A 116 -1.43 14.49 0.50
N GLN A 117 -1.27 15.70 1.05
CA GLN A 117 -2.31 16.72 1.01
C GLN A 117 -2.69 17.07 -0.44
N THR A 118 -1.71 17.27 -1.32
CA THR A 118 -1.96 17.48 -2.76
C THR A 118 -2.71 16.30 -3.41
N ALA A 119 -2.52 15.08 -2.90
CA ALA A 119 -3.26 13.91 -3.40
C ALA A 119 -4.71 13.91 -2.90
N ILE A 120 -4.95 14.30 -1.64
CA ILE A 120 -6.27 14.48 -1.04
C ILE A 120 -7.04 15.56 -1.81
N ASP A 121 -6.44 16.75 -1.97
CA ASP A 121 -7.08 17.87 -2.67
C ASP A 121 -7.51 17.46 -4.08
N ALA A 122 -6.67 16.70 -4.80
CA ALA A 122 -6.99 16.21 -6.13
C ALA A 122 -8.13 15.17 -6.16
N LEU A 123 -8.32 14.38 -5.09
CA LEU A 123 -9.45 13.45 -4.99
C LEU A 123 -10.76 14.21 -4.77
N VAL A 124 -10.71 15.26 -3.94
CA VAL A 124 -11.85 16.12 -3.65
C VAL A 124 -12.23 16.96 -4.88
N GLU A 125 -11.25 17.62 -5.52
CA GLU A 125 -11.49 18.47 -6.71
C GLU A 125 -12.08 17.69 -7.89
N GLU A 126 -11.67 16.44 -8.07
CA GLU A 126 -12.19 15.57 -9.14
C GLU A 126 -13.52 14.88 -8.75
N GLY A 127 -14.03 15.13 -7.54
CA GLY A 127 -15.31 14.60 -7.06
C GLY A 127 -15.28 13.10 -6.72
N PHE A 128 -14.10 12.55 -6.40
CA PHE A 128 -13.95 11.16 -5.98
C PHE A 128 -14.15 10.95 -4.47
N ALA A 129 -14.04 12.02 -3.68
CA ALA A 129 -14.15 11.99 -2.23
C ALA A 129 -14.68 13.33 -1.72
N ASP A 130 -15.29 13.34 -0.54
CA ASP A 130 -15.69 14.56 0.14
C ASP A 130 -14.58 15.01 1.12
N PRO A 131 -14.48 16.31 1.46
CA PRO A 131 -13.51 16.79 2.45
C PRO A 131 -13.62 16.05 3.80
N GLU A 132 -14.85 15.71 4.21
CA GLU A 132 -15.16 15.00 5.46
C GLU A 132 -14.55 13.59 5.52
N ASP A 133 -14.23 12.98 4.37
CA ASP A 133 -13.57 11.67 4.32
C ASP A 133 -12.14 11.72 4.89
N PHE A 134 -11.55 12.91 5.01
CA PHE A 134 -10.16 13.12 5.42
C PHE A 134 -10.00 13.88 6.75
N GLU A 135 -11.10 14.21 7.43
CA GLU A 135 -11.10 14.86 8.76
C GLU A 135 -10.74 13.90 9.91
#